data_AF-A0A6B3FQP5-F1
#
_entry.id   AF-A0A6B3FQP5-F1
#
_cell.length_a   1.000
_cell.length_b   1.000
_cell.length_c   1.000
_cell.angle_alpha   90.00
_cell.angle_beta   90.00
_cell.angle_gamma   90.00
#
_symmetry.space_group_name_H-M   'P 1'
#
loop_
_entity.id
_entity.type
_entity.pdbx_description
1 polymer ?
#
loop_
_entity_poly.entity_id
_entity_poly.type
_entity_poly.pdbx_seq_one_letter_code
_entity_poly.pdbx_strand_id
1 'polypeptide(L)' 'ARLSAARTAVSELAERLHMPQENLITPDTVRRICWEPPKNPTPGAVEDTLAGYGARNWQIQQVAPLLVRALDATA' A
#
# COMPACT_ATOMS: atom_id res chain seq x y z
N ALA A 1 6.99 7.72 10.46
CA ALA A 1 7.73 6.51 10.01
C ALA A 1 6.97 5.77 8.90
N ARG A 2 5.83 5.13 9.20
CA ARG A 2 5.08 4.27 8.25
C ARG A 2 4.74 4.88 6.89
N LEU A 3 4.16 6.10 6.84
CA LEU A 3 3.76 6.74 5.58
C LEU A 3 4.96 7.01 4.66
N SER A 4 6.11 7.37 5.24
CA SER A 4 7.33 7.57 4.47
C SER A 4 7.82 6.24 3.89
N ALA A 5 7.86 5.18 4.70
CA ALA A 5 8.28 3.85 4.25
C ALA A 5 7.35 3.31 3.14
N ALA A 6 6.03 3.46 3.31
CA ALA A 6 5.05 3.06 2.31
C ALA A 6 5.23 3.84 1.00
N ARG A 7 5.37 5.17 1.06
CA ARG A 7 5.56 5.99 -0.15
C ARG A 7 6.85 5.63 -0.90
N THR A 8 7.96 5.43 -0.17
CA THR A 8 9.22 5.01 -0.79
C THR A 8 9.06 3.67 -1.49
N ALA A 9 8.52 2.67 -0.82
CA ALA A 9 8.34 1.33 -1.38
C ALA A 9 7.43 1.32 -2.63
N VAL A 10 6.33 2.08 -2.59
CA VAL A 10 5.41 2.22 -3.73
C VAL A 10 6.08 2.91 -4.90
N SER A 11 6.85 3.96 -4.65
CA SER A 11 7.60 4.68 -5.69
C SER A 11 8.62 3.75 -6.36
N GLU A 12 9.41 3.02 -5.59
CA GLU A 12 10.39 2.06 -6.11
C GLU A 12 9.72 0.96 -6.96
N LEU A 13 8.55 0.47 -6.54
CA LEU A 13 7.83 -0.54 -7.32
C LEU A 13 7.27 0.03 -8.62
N ALA A 14 6.73 1.25 -8.59
CA ALA A 14 6.24 1.93 -9.79
C ALA A 14 7.38 2.12 -10.82
N GLU A 15 8.58 2.50 -10.35
CA GLU A 15 9.77 2.57 -11.19
C GLU A 15 10.14 1.21 -11.77
N ARG A 16 10.16 0.12 -10.97
CA ARG A 16 10.44 -1.23 -11.47
C ARG A 16 9.43 -1.73 -12.50
N LEU A 17 8.18 -1.30 -12.39
CA LEU A 17 7.09 -1.62 -13.32
C LEU A 17 7.05 -0.65 -14.52
N HIS A 18 7.98 0.30 -14.62
CA HIS A 18 8.04 1.34 -15.65
C HIS A 18 6.71 2.07 -15.84
N MET A 19 6.07 2.46 -14.74
CA MET A 19 4.80 3.19 -14.81
C MET A 19 4.69 4.28 -13.73
N PRO A 20 3.83 5.28 -13.94
CA PRO A 20 3.52 6.27 -12.90
C PRO A 20 2.98 5.60 -11.63
N GLN A 21 3.40 6.07 -10.46
CA GLN A 21 2.89 5.55 -9.18
C GLN A 21 1.36 5.66 -9.09
N GLU A 22 0.76 6.70 -9.68
CA GLU A 22 -0.68 6.93 -9.69
C GLU A 22 -1.45 5.84 -10.45
N ASN A 23 -0.80 5.21 -11.45
CA ASN A 23 -1.36 4.05 -12.15
C ASN A 23 -1.26 2.77 -11.30
N LEU A 24 -0.25 2.68 -10.42
CA LEU A 24 -0.09 1.58 -9.47
C LEU A 24 -1.10 1.68 -8.32
N ILE A 25 -1.15 2.82 -7.66
CA ILE A 25 -2.04 3.09 -6.53
C ILE A 25 -2.11 4.60 -6.29
N THR A 26 -3.28 5.12 -5.91
CA THR A 26 -3.36 6.55 -5.62
C THR A 26 -2.60 6.88 -4.33
N PRO A 27 -1.88 8.01 -4.26
CA PRO A 27 -1.20 8.44 -3.04
C PRO A 27 -2.18 8.67 -1.88
N ASP A 28 -3.44 8.99 -2.17
CA ASP A 28 -4.50 9.10 -1.16
C ASP A 28 -4.81 7.74 -0.53
N THR A 29 -4.93 6.67 -1.33
CA THR A 29 -5.11 5.30 -0.82
C THR A 29 -3.99 4.90 0.14
N VAL A 30 -2.73 5.18 -0.24
CA VAL A 30 -1.56 4.93 0.62
C VAL A 30 -1.62 5.76 1.89
N ARG A 31 -2.06 7.02 1.82
CA ARG A 31 -2.23 7.87 2.99
C ARG A 31 -3.31 7.35 3.93
N ARG A 32 -4.47 6.94 3.41
CA ARG A 32 -5.59 6.41 4.22
C ARG A 32 -5.22 5.14 4.94
N ILE A 33 -4.66 4.15 4.25
CA ILE A 33 -4.20 2.92 4.92
C ILE A 33 -3.05 3.21 5.89
N CYS A 34 -2.25 4.26 5.62
CA CYS A 34 -1.23 4.79 6.51
C CYS A 34 -1.76 5.79 7.58
N TRP A 35 -3.05 6.02 7.69
CA TRP A 35 -3.66 6.76 8.79
C TRP A 35 -4.57 5.87 9.63
N GLU A 36 -5.38 5.05 8.98
CA GLU A 36 -6.31 4.09 9.57
C GLU A 36 -5.87 2.68 9.17
N PRO A 37 -4.89 2.10 9.89
CA PRO A 37 -4.48 0.73 9.60
C PRO A 37 -5.59 -0.24 10.03
N PRO A 38 -5.73 -1.40 9.38
CA PRO A 38 -6.56 -2.46 9.92
C PRO A 38 -6.04 -2.89 11.31
N LYS A 39 -6.95 -3.25 12.23
CA LYS A 39 -6.61 -3.66 13.61
C LYS A 39 -5.54 -4.75 13.68
N ASN A 40 -5.54 -5.65 12.70
CA ASN A 40 -4.47 -6.60 12.46
C ASN A 40 -3.90 -6.34 11.05
N PRO A 41 -2.67 -5.83 10.90
CA PRO A 41 -2.02 -5.59 9.61
C PRO A 41 -1.54 -6.90 8.96
N THR A 42 -2.42 -7.89 8.90
CA THR A 42 -2.20 -9.10 8.12
C THR A 42 -2.31 -8.77 6.63
N PRO A 43 -1.66 -9.56 5.75
CA PRO A 43 -1.80 -9.40 4.30
C PRO A 43 -3.26 -9.32 3.86
N GLY A 44 -4.11 -10.29 4.29
CA GLY A 44 -5.52 -10.31 3.90
C GLY A 44 -6.32 -9.09 4.37
N ALA A 45 -6.04 -8.55 5.56
CA ALA A 45 -6.72 -7.34 6.03
C ALA A 45 -6.31 -6.09 5.25
N VAL A 46 -5.02 -6.00 4.87
CA VAL A 46 -4.52 -4.93 4.01
C VAL A 46 -5.11 -5.04 2.60
N GLU A 47 -5.19 -6.25 2.05
CA GLU A 47 -5.80 -6.52 0.75
C GLU A 47 -7.28 -6.13 0.72
N ASP A 48 -8.06 -6.54 1.73
CA ASP A 48 -9.48 -6.19 1.88
C ASP A 48 -9.68 -4.67 2.01
N THR A 49 -8.83 -4.00 2.81
CA THR A 49 -8.86 -2.54 2.96
C THR A 49 -8.62 -1.83 1.63
N LEU A 50 -7.63 -2.28 0.86
CA LEU A 50 -7.33 -1.72 -0.47
C LEU A 50 -8.47 -1.97 -1.46
N ALA A 51 -9.08 -3.15 -1.43
CA ALA A 51 -10.26 -3.47 -2.23
C ALA A 51 -11.45 -2.55 -1.87
N GLY A 52 -11.67 -2.30 -0.58
CA GLY A 52 -12.68 -1.36 -0.09
C GLY A 52 -12.44 0.09 -0.54
N TYR A 53 -11.20 0.47 -0.83
CA TYR A 53 -10.85 1.75 -1.43
C TYR A 53 -10.93 1.77 -2.97
N GLY A 54 -11.35 0.68 -3.59
CA GLY A 54 -11.50 0.57 -5.05
C GLY A 54 -10.22 0.20 -5.79
N ALA A 55 -9.17 -0.27 -5.10
CA ALA A 55 -7.97 -0.78 -5.77
C ALA A 55 -8.30 -2.06 -6.55
N ARG A 56 -7.74 -2.19 -7.76
CA ARG A 56 -7.93 -3.39 -8.59
C ARG A 56 -7.11 -4.55 -8.04
N ASN A 57 -7.56 -5.78 -8.28
CA ASN A 57 -6.87 -6.98 -7.77
C ASN A 57 -5.38 -7.01 -8.14
N TRP A 58 -5.02 -6.67 -9.38
CA TRP A 58 -3.62 -6.62 -9.80
C TRP A 58 -2.82 -5.55 -9.04
N GLN A 59 -3.42 -4.40 -8.70
CA GLN A 59 -2.77 -3.36 -7.89
C GLN A 59 -2.56 -3.91 -6.48
N ILE A 60 -3.61 -4.46 -5.88
CA ILE A 60 -3.58 -5.03 -4.52
C ILE A 60 -2.45 -6.04 -4.38
N GLN A 61 -2.32 -7.00 -5.31
CA GLN A 61 -1.27 -8.01 -5.30
C GLN A 61 0.15 -7.40 -5.35
N GLN A 62 0.32 -6.24 -5.98
CA GLN A 62 1.59 -5.52 -6.05
C GLN A 62 1.87 -4.70 -4.78
N VAL A 63 0.85 -4.00 -4.25
CA VAL A 63 1.06 -2.99 -3.19
C VAL A 63 0.86 -3.52 -1.78
N ALA A 64 -0.04 -4.50 -1.58
CA ALA A 64 -0.34 -5.06 -0.27
C ALA A 64 0.91 -5.54 0.50
N PRO A 65 1.85 -6.34 -0.08
CA PRO A 65 3.03 -6.79 0.66
C PRO A 65 3.95 -5.63 1.08
N LEU A 66 4.01 -4.56 0.28
CA LEU A 66 4.79 -3.36 0.62
C LEU A 66 4.19 -2.63 1.81
N LEU A 67 2.86 -2.49 1.81
CA LEU A 67 2.12 -1.79 2.85
C LEU A 67 2.14 -2.56 4.17
N VAL A 68 2.01 -3.89 4.15
CA VAL A 68 2.17 -4.73 5.35
C VAL A 68 3.53 -4.48 6.00
N ARG A 69 4.63 -4.52 5.23
CA ARG A 69 5.98 -4.27 5.77
C ARG A 69 6.15 -2.85 6.30
N ALA A 70 5.57 -1.86 5.62
CA ALA A 70 5.63 -0.47 6.06
C ALA A 70 4.84 -0.22 7.35
N LEU A 71 3.74 -0.95 7.56
CA LEU A 71 2.93 -0.91 8.78
C LEU A 71 3.61 -1.63 9.95
N ASP A 72 4.30 -2.75 9.68
CA ASP A 72 5.05 -3.54 10.67
C ASP A 72 6.28 -2.80 11.21
N ALA A 73 7.01 -2.07 10.35
CA ALA A 73 8.22 -1.32 10.71
C ALA A 73 8.03 -0.15 11.70
N THR A 74 6.85 0.02 12.29
CA THR A 74 6.52 1.06 13.28
C THR A 74 5.94 0.47 14.58
N ALA A 75 5.86 -0.86 14.72
CA ALA A 75 5.67 -1.54 16.00
C ALA A 75 7.01 -1.71 16.73
#